data_AF-A0A961Y739-F1
#
_entry.id   AF-A0A961Y739-F1
#
_cell.length_a   1.000
_cell.length_b   1.000
_cell.length_c   1.000
_cell.angle_alpha   90.00
_cell.angle_beta   90.00
_cell.angle_gamma   90.00
#
_symmetry.space_group_name_H-M   'P 1'
#
loop_
_entity.id
_entity.type
_entity.pdbx_description
1 polymer ?
#
loop_
_entity_poly.entity_id
_entity_poly.type
_entity_poly.pdbx_seq_one_letter_code
_entity_poly.pdbx_strand_id
1 'polypeptide(L)' 'MKWFKQRRVEWIIEMAAIYGYINRDHIRRKFGVSTPQASLDIADALSQTSHLQYDRSGKRYVWTGPAEEN' A
#
# COMPACT_ATOMS: atom_id res chain seq x y z
N MET A 1 -16.80 -9.33 -5.25
CA MET A 1 -15.59 -9.22 -4.39
C MET A 1 -14.38 -8.54 -5.06
N LYS A 2 -14.15 -8.69 -6.38
CA LYS A 2 -13.00 -8.07 -7.07
C LYS A 2 -12.91 -6.54 -6.92
N TRP A 3 -14.04 -5.83 -6.98
CA TRP A 3 -14.08 -4.37 -6.84
C TRP A 3 -13.52 -3.88 -5.48
N PHE A 4 -13.90 -4.54 -4.38
CA PHE A 4 -13.44 -4.13 -3.05
C PHE A 4 -11.93 -4.39 -2.86
N LYS A 5 -11.42 -5.49 -3.42
CA LYS A 5 -9.97 -5.77 -3.46
C LYS A 5 -9.24 -4.70 -4.25
N GLN A 6 -9.71 -4.41 -5.47
CA GLN A 6 -9.13 -3.38 -6.34
C GLN A 6 -9.07 -2.02 -5.64
N ARG A 7 -10.16 -1.62 -4.97
CA ARG A 7 -10.23 -0.36 -4.23
C ARG A 7 -9.22 -0.27 -3.08
N ARG A 8 -8.94 -1.39 -2.38
CA ARG A 8 -7.89 -1.41 -1.35
C ARG A 8 -6.50 -1.24 -1.94
N VAL A 9 -6.22 -1.87 -3.08
CA VAL A 9 -4.92 -1.77 -3.76
C VAL A 9 -4.68 -0.35 -4.28
N GLU A 10 -5.67 0.26 -4.93
CA GLU A 10 -5.61 1.66 -5.36
C GLU A 10 -5.33 2.59 -4.18
N TRP A 11 -6.07 2.41 -3.08
CA TRP A 11 -5.85 3.20 -1.87
C TRP A 11 -4.44 3.02 -1.29
N ILE A 12 -3.87 1.81 -1.34
CA ILE A 12 -2.50 1.57 -0.85
C ILE A 12 -1.49 2.39 -1.65
N ILE A 13 -1.62 2.39 -2.97
CA ILE A 13 -0.73 3.12 -3.88
C ILE A 13 -0.89 4.63 -3.68
N GLU A 14 -2.13 5.13 -3.67
CA GLU A 14 -2.46 6.54 -3.47
C GLU A 14 -1.89 7.06 -2.15
N MET A 15 -2.11 6.34 -1.05
CA MET A 15 -1.60 6.76 0.26
C MET A 15 -0.08 6.71 0.35
N ALA A 16 0.56 5.73 -0.30
CA ALA A 16 2.02 5.70 -0.35
C ALA A 16 2.57 6.89 -1.14
N ALA A 17 1.94 7.26 -2.26
CA ALA A 17 2.32 8.43 -3.05
C ALA A 17 2.15 9.74 -2.26
N ILE A 18 1.03 9.90 -1.53
CA ILE A 18 0.72 11.11 -0.76
C ILE A 18 1.58 11.23 0.51
N TYR A 19 1.70 10.16 1.29
CA TYR A 19 2.35 10.20 2.61
C TYR A 19 3.81 9.70 2.59
N GLY A 20 4.30 9.27 1.43
CA GLY A 20 5.64 8.74 1.24
C GLY A 20 5.85 7.30 1.75
N TYR A 21 4.89 6.72 2.50
CA TYR A 21 4.96 5.32 2.92
C TYR A 21 3.61 4.73 3.32
N ILE A 22 3.56 3.41 3.38
CA ILE A 22 2.45 2.64 3.91
C ILE A 22 2.92 1.38 4.62
N ASN A 23 2.15 0.89 5.58
CA ASN A 23 2.40 -0.38 6.25
C ASN A 23 1.10 -1.19 6.41
N ARG A 24 1.22 -2.43 6.87
CA ARG A 24 0.09 -3.34 7.06
C ARG A 24 -0.92 -2.82 8.09
N ASP A 25 -0.47 -2.09 9.11
CA ASP A 25 -1.36 -1.57 10.14
C ASP A 25 -2.28 -0.46 9.63
N HIS A 26 -1.82 0.36 8.68
CA HIS A 26 -2.69 1.34 8.00
C HIS A 26 -3.86 0.63 7.30
N ILE A 27 -3.57 -0.44 6.56
CA ILE A 27 -4.58 -1.22 5.81
C ILE A 27 -5.55 -1.90 6.78
N ARG A 28 -5.03 -2.54 7.83
CA ARG A 28 -5.84 -3.22 8.84
C ARG A 28 -6.79 -2.25 9.56
N ARG A 29 -6.28 -1.09 9.98
CA ARG A 29 -7.09 -0.06 10.67
C ARG A 29 -8.12 0.57 9.73
N LYS A 30 -7.77 0.81 8.47
CA LYS A 30 -8.68 1.41 7.49
C LYS A 30 -9.81 0.48 7.06
N PHE A 31 -9.52 -0.80 6.84
CA PHE A 31 -10.46 -1.75 6.22
C PHE A 31 -10.93 -2.88 7.13
N GLY A 32 -10.44 -2.96 8.37
CA GLY A 32 -10.82 -4.02 9.31
C GLY A 32 -10.34 -5.42 8.90
N VAL A 33 -9.32 -5.52 8.05
CA VAL A 33 -8.83 -6.81 7.52
C VAL A 33 -7.78 -7.44 8.43
N SER A 34 -7.59 -8.75 8.27
CA SER A 34 -6.54 -9.50 8.98
C SER A 34 -5.14 -9.14 8.45
N THR A 35 -4.10 -9.44 9.24
CA THR A 35 -2.71 -9.25 8.80
C THR A 35 -2.36 -10.03 7.53
N PRO A 36 -2.77 -11.31 7.36
CA PRO A 36 -2.56 -12.03 6.10
C PRO A 36 -3.22 -11.33 4.91
N GLN A 37 -4.44 -10.83 5.06
CA GLN A 37 -5.13 -10.12 3.98
C GLN A 37 -4.42 -8.80 3.63
N ALA A 38 -3.96 -8.04 4.62
CA ALA A 38 -3.18 -6.83 4.39
C ALA A 38 -1.85 -7.13 3.67
N SER A 39 -1.20 -8.26 3.96
CA SER A 39 0.00 -8.70 3.24
C SER A 39 -0.31 -9.03 1.77
N LEU A 40 -1.44 -9.69 1.50
CA LEU A 40 -1.88 -9.98 0.13
C LEU A 40 -2.16 -8.68 -0.64
N ASP A 41 -2.88 -7.74 -0.03
CA ASP A 41 -3.21 -6.46 -0.67
C ASP A 41 -1.93 -5.65 -1.00
N ILE A 42 -0.91 -5.70 -0.15
CA ILE A 42 0.41 -5.11 -0.45
C ILE A 42 1.11 -5.84 -1.59
N ALA A 43 1.07 -7.17 -1.63
CA ALA A 43 1.66 -7.93 -2.73
C ALA A 43 1.01 -7.58 -4.07
N ASP A 44 -0.32 -7.39 -4.08
CA ASP A 44 -1.04 -6.91 -5.25
C ASP A 44 -0.62 -5.47 -5.62
N ALA A 45 -0.46 -4.56 -4.66
CA ALA A 45 0.04 -3.21 -4.92
C ALA A 45 1.45 -3.20 -5.53
N LEU A 46 2.37 -4.03 -5.01
CA LEU A 46 3.71 -4.20 -5.57
C LEU A 46 3.69 -4.74 -7.01
N SER A 47 2.67 -5.51 -7.39
CA SER A 47 2.52 -5.98 -8.78
C SER A 47 2.00 -4.91 -9.74
N GLN A 48 1.41 -3.83 -9.21
CA GLN A 48 0.82 -2.74 -9.99
C GLN A 48 1.75 -1.53 -10.14
N THR A 49 2.76 -1.39 -9.28
CA THR A 49 3.71 -0.27 -9.35
C THR A 49 5.12 -0.65 -8.90
N SER A 50 6.12 -0.14 -9.61
CA SER A 50 7.53 -0.26 -9.26
C SER A 50 8.01 0.80 -8.25
N HIS A 51 7.16 1.77 -7.92
CA HIS A 51 7.49 2.88 -7.02
C HIS A 51 7.37 2.52 -5.53
N LEU A 52 6.88 1.33 -5.20
CA LEU A 52 6.82 0.85 -3.82
C LEU A 52 8.04 -0.03 -3.52
N GLN A 53 8.83 0.36 -2.52
CA GLN A 53 9.99 -0.40 -2.06
C GLN A 53 9.89 -0.75 -0.58
N TYR A 54 10.35 -1.94 -0.21
CA TYR A 54 10.31 -2.36 1.19
C TYR A 54 11.52 -1.84 1.97
N ASP A 55 11.25 -1.01 2.98
CA ASP A 55 12.21 -0.53 3.97
C ASP A 55 12.23 -1.48 5.17
N ARG A 56 13.32 -2.23 5.32
CA ARG A 56 13.53 -3.19 6.41
C ARG A 56 13.68 -2.52 7.77
N SER A 57 14.23 -1.30 7.82
CA SER A 57 14.48 -0.58 9.07
C SER A 57 13.18 -0.10 9.70
N GLY A 58 12.29 0.47 8.88
CA GLY A 58 10.97 0.96 9.30
C GLY A 58 9.84 -0.07 9.22
N LYS A 59 10.10 -1.28 8.69
CA LYS A 59 9.09 -2.33 8.42
C LYS A 59 7.89 -1.78 7.64
N ARG A 60 8.17 -0.97 6.62
CA ARG A 60 7.19 -0.22 5.82
C ARG A 60 7.53 -0.26 4.34
N TYR A 61 6.56 0.09 3.50
CA TYR A 61 6.75 0.26 2.07
C TYR A 61 6.80 1.74 1.77
N VAL A 62 7.92 2.21 1.21
CA VAL A 62 8.18 3.61 0.90
C VAL A 62 7.90 3.88 -0.57
N TRP A 63 7.39 5.08 -0.87
CA TRP A 63 7.22 5.55 -2.22
C TRP A 63 8.51 6.17 -2.74
N THR A 64 8.96 5.71 -3.90
CA THR A 64 10.17 6.18 -4.59
C THR A 64 9.87 6.75 -5.97
N GLY A 65 8.60 6.94 -6.31
CA GLY A 65 8.16 7.62 -7.51
C GLY A 65 8.26 9.14 -7.36
N PRO A 66 8.10 9.90 -8.46
CA PRO A 66 7.92 11.34 -8.35
C PRO A 66 6.76 11.62 -7.38
N ALA A 67 6.91 12.65 -6.54
CA ALA A 67 5.76 13.17 -5.82
C ALA A 67 4.77 13.67 -6.88
N GLU A 68 3.52 13.20 -6.84
CA GLU A 68 2.48 13.81 -7.67
C GLU A 68 2.33 15.26 -7.20
N GLU A 69 2.91 16.19 -7.97
CA GLU A 69 2.60 17.61 -7.87
C GLU A 69 1.10 17.75 -8.12
N ASN A 70 0.36 17.98 -7.03
CA ASN A 70 -1.06 18.34 -7.04
C ASN A 70 -1.22 19.83 -7.37
#